data_AF-A0A3M1EAP3-F1
#
_entry.id   AF-A0A3M1EAP3-F1
#
_cell.length_a   1.000
_cell.length_b   1.000
_cell.length_c   1.000
_cell.angle_alpha   90.00
_cell.angle_beta   90.00
_cell.angle_gamma   90.00
#
_symmetry.space_group_name_H-M   'P 1'
#
loop_
_entity.id
_entity.type
_entity.pdbx_description
1 polymer ?
#
loop_
_entity_poly.entity_id
_entity_poly.type
_entity_poly.pdbx_seq_one_letter_code
_entity_poly.pdbx_strand_id
1 'polypeptide(L)' 'YAAQLQEVDTSHVPPTATVLPLRSIMREDEVKPSLPVEEGLANAPEREGDYFKVHAVLEESQ' A
#
# COMPACT_ATOMS: atom_id res chain seq x y z
N TYR A 1 23.97 0.29 18.11
CA TYR A 1 23.66 1.42 17.23
C TYR A 1 22.25 1.96 17.50
N ALA A 2 21.17 1.25 17.13
CA ALA A 2 19.80 1.75 17.38
C ALA A 2 19.46 2.01 18.86
N ALA A 3 20.05 1.25 19.79
CA ALA A 3 19.84 1.43 21.23
C ALA A 3 20.29 2.81 21.77
N GLN A 4 21.21 3.51 21.07
CA GLN A 4 21.69 4.85 21.49
C GLN A 4 20.57 5.91 21.45
N LEU A 5 19.51 5.67 20.67
CA LEU A 5 18.34 6.56 20.60
C LEU A 5 17.56 6.63 21.92
N GLN A 6 17.74 5.66 22.82
CA GLN A 6 17.08 5.63 24.14
C GLN A 6 17.66 6.66 25.12
N GLU A 7 18.82 7.24 24.82
CA GLU A 7 19.48 8.25 25.65
C GLU A 7 18.79 9.62 25.57
N VAL A 8 17.91 9.82 24.59
CA VAL A 8 17.21 11.09 24.35
C VAL A 8 15.77 10.99 24.86
N ASP A 9 15.38 11.90 25.75
CA ASP A 9 14.00 12.00 26.23
C ASP A 9 13.08 12.63 25.17
N THR A 10 12.11 11.86 24.70
CA THR A 10 11.10 12.31 23.72
C THR A 10 9.70 12.41 24.32
N SER A 11 9.55 12.32 25.65
CA SER A 11 8.24 12.31 26.32
C SER A 11 7.40 13.58 26.08
N HIS A 12 8.06 14.68 25.72
CA HIS A 12 7.44 15.97 25.46
C HIS A 12 7.29 16.33 23.96
N VAL A 13 7.70 15.44 23.06
CA VAL A 13 7.65 15.70 21.61
C VAL A 13 6.72 14.68 20.96
N PRO A 14 5.65 15.12 20.27
CA PRO A 14 4.79 14.19 19.56
C PRO A 14 5.54 13.54 18.39
N PRO A 15 5.23 12.28 18.04
CA PRO A 15 5.83 11.64 16.86
C PRO A 15 5.59 12.46 15.60
N THR A 16 6.64 12.68 14.81
CA THR A 16 6.56 13.40 13.54
C THR A 16 6.50 12.40 12.39
N ALA A 17 5.31 12.12 11.87
CA ALA A 17 5.11 11.18 10.76
C ALA A 17 5.43 11.81 9.38
N THR A 18 5.32 13.13 9.25
CA THR A 18 5.57 13.88 8.01
C THR A 18 6.04 15.29 8.37
N VAL A 19 6.94 15.84 7.56
CA VAL A 19 7.56 17.17 7.78
C VAL A 19 6.63 18.33 7.39
N LEU A 20 5.60 18.07 6.59
CA LEU A 20 4.60 19.04 6.18
C LEU A 20 3.37 18.98 7.10
N PRO A 21 2.67 20.11 7.31
CA PRO A 21 1.42 20.11 8.06
C PRO A 21 0.38 19.17 7.43
N LEU A 22 -0.25 18.37 8.28
CA LEU A 22 -1.34 17.49 7.87
C LEU A 22 -2.52 18.31 7.37
N ARG A 23 -2.97 18.00 6.17
CA ARG A 23 -4.18 18.53 5.57
C ARG A 23 -4.89 17.42 4.80
N SER A 24 -6.21 17.38 4.88
CA SER A 24 -7.01 16.44 4.09
C SER A 24 -7.01 16.89 2.63
N ILE A 25 -6.32 16.16 1.77
CA ILE A 25 -6.38 16.33 0.32
C ILE A 25 -7.36 15.30 -0.23
N MET A 26 -8.52 15.77 -0.67
CA MET A 26 -9.53 14.93 -1.32
C MET A 26 -9.35 14.96 -2.83
N ARG A 27 -9.81 13.89 -3.49
CA ARG A 27 -9.93 13.79 -4.94
C ARG A 27 -11.39 13.99 -5.32
N GLU A 28 -11.66 14.76 -6.37
CA GLU A 28 -12.99 14.89 -6.98
C GLU A 28 -13.53 13.53 -7.44
N ASP A 29 -14.84 13.33 -7.32
CA ASP A 29 -15.51 12.09 -7.71
C ASP A 29 -15.81 12.04 -9.21
N GLU A 30 -14.75 11.99 -10.00
CA GLU A 30 -14.83 11.95 -11.47
C GLU A 30 -14.31 10.61 -12.00
N VAL A 31 -15.01 10.07 -13.00
CA VAL A 31 -14.59 8.86 -13.72
C VAL A 31 -13.40 9.17 -14.61
N LYS A 32 -12.37 8.31 -14.56
CA LYS A 32 -11.18 8.38 -15.43
C LYS A 32 -11.00 7.05 -16.15
N PRO A 33 -10.36 7.05 -17.35
CA PRO A 33 -10.02 5.81 -18.02
C PRO A 33 -9.15 4.92 -17.12
N SER A 34 -9.53 3.64 -17.01
CA SER A 34 -8.72 2.62 -16.34
C SER A 34 -7.53 2.22 -17.22
N LEU A 35 -6.50 1.66 -16.59
CA LEU A 35 -5.37 1.06 -17.31
C LEU A 35 -5.86 -0.09 -18.21
N PRO A 36 -5.36 -0.23 -19.45
CA PRO A 36 -5.68 -1.38 -20.30
C PRO A 36 -5.27 -2.69 -19.64
N VAL A 37 -6.05 -3.75 -19.86
CA VAL A 37 -5.82 -5.07 -19.26
C VAL A 37 -4.42 -5.60 -19.57
N GLU A 38 -3.98 -5.49 -20.83
CA GLU A 38 -2.64 -5.94 -21.24
C GLU A 38 -1.53 -5.22 -20.49
N GLU A 39 -1.65 -3.92 -20.24
CA GLU A 39 -0.67 -3.15 -19.47
C GLU A 39 -0.72 -3.51 -17.98
N GLY A 40 -1.92 -3.70 -17.42
CA GLY A 40 -2.10 -4.09 -16.02
C GLY A 40 -1.56 -5.47 -15.69
N LEU A 41 -1.62 -6.41 -16.65
CA LEU A 41 -1.15 -7.79 -16.50
C LEU A 41 0.28 -8.01 -17.00
N ALA A 42 0.95 -6.99 -17.54
CA ALA A 42 2.27 -7.12 -18.17
C ALA A 42 3.33 -7.70 -17.22
N ASN A 43 3.19 -7.48 -15.91
CA ASN A 43 4.11 -7.97 -14.87
C ASN A 43 3.50 -9.10 -14.02
N ALA A 44 2.35 -9.66 -14.40
CA ALA A 44 1.75 -10.78 -13.68
C ALA A 44 2.67 -12.01 -13.76
N PRO A 45 3.08 -12.63 -12.63
CA PRO A 45 3.91 -13.85 -12.66
C PRO A 45 3.24 -15.00 -13.44
N GLU A 46 1.93 -15.17 -13.25
CA GLU A 46 1.08 -16.04 -14.05
C GLU A 46 -0.25 -15.34 -14.33
N ARG A 47 -0.79 -15.50 -15.54
CA ARG A 47 -2.11 -15.00 -15.94
C ARG A 47 -2.92 -16.08 -16.65
N GLU A 48 -4.23 -15.99 -16.52
CA GLU A 48 -5.20 -16.80 -17.26
C GLU A 48 -6.22 -15.86 -17.89
N GLY A 49 -6.10 -15.62 -19.20
CA GLY A 49 -6.84 -14.55 -19.87
C GLY A 49 -6.61 -13.20 -19.21
N ASP A 50 -7.70 -12.54 -18.83
CA ASP A 50 -7.72 -11.21 -18.20
C ASP A 50 -7.56 -11.27 -16.66
N TYR A 51 -7.13 -12.42 -16.11
CA TYR A 51 -7.05 -12.65 -14.67
C TYR A 51 -5.62 -12.97 -14.21
N PHE A 52 -5.29 -12.53 -12.99
CA PHE A 52 -4.12 -13.05 -12.27
C PHE A 52 -4.40 -14.48 -11.83
N LYS A 53 -3.48 -15.39 -12.13
CA LYS A 53 -3.60 -16.77 -11.69
C LYS A 53 -2.92 -16.95 -10.34
N VAL A 54 -3.66 -17.48 -9.38
CA VAL A 54 -3.19 -17.75 -8.01
C VAL A 54 -3.61 -19.14 -7.56
N HIS A 55 -2.96 -19.66 -6.52
CA HIS A 55 -3.48 -20.84 -5.83
C HIS A 55 -4.81 -20.52 -5.16
N ALA A 56 -5.80 -21.39 -5.33
CA ALA A 56 -7.09 -21.24 -4.68
C ALA A 56 -6.90 -21.25 -3.15
N VAL A 57 -7.41 -20.21 -2.49
CA VAL A 57 -7.50 -20.17 -1.03
C VAL A 57 -8.81 -20.85 -0.65
N LEU A 58 -8.73 -22.11 -0.26
CA LEU A 58 -9.84 -22.84 0.36
C LEU A 58 -9.59 -22.82 1.87
N GLU A 59 -10.62 -22.52 2.67
CA GLU A 59 -10.55 -22.76 4.11
C GLU A 59 -10.20 -24.23 4.34
N GLU A 60 -9.33 -24.52 5.31
CA GLU A 60 -9.03 -25.88 5.73
C GLU A 60 -10.36 -26.57 6.07
N SER A 61 -10.80 -27.47 5.18
CA SER A 61 -11.77 -28.49 5.57
C SER A 61 -11.14 -29.26 6.73
N GLN A 62 -11.69 -29.09 7.92
CA GLN A 62 -11.33 -29.86 9.11
C GLN A 62 -11.23 -31.36 8.83
#